data_AF-W4L555-F1
#
_entry.id   AF-W4L555-F1
#
_cell.length_a   1.000
_cell.length_b   1.000
_cell.length_c   1.000
_cell.angle_alpha   90.00
_cell.angle_beta   90.00
_cell.angle_gamma   90.00
#
_symmetry.space_group_name_H-M   'P 1'
#
loop_
_entity.id
_entity.type
_entity.pdbx_description
1 polymer ?
#
loop_
_entity_poly.entity_id
_entity_poly.type
_entity_poly.pdbx_seq_one_letter_code
_entity_poly.pdbx_strand_id
1 'polypeptide(L)'
;MKKDMRHIRRQQGFTLLDIMLVLIIFVLLATLSLPSYGDLLSRNRLNAATVQVMSDLMLARKRALSQQHSVRVIFDSPQSYRIWNGSLRRFLRI
;
A
#
# COMPACT_ATOMS: atom_id res chain seq x y z
N MET A 1 -4.99 -20.88 70.39
CA MET A 1 -6.03 -20.27 69.52
C MET A 1 -5.39 -19.16 68.69
N LYS A 2 -4.87 -19.46 67.49
CA LYS A 2 -4.24 -18.46 66.61
C LYS A 2 -5.35 -17.75 65.83
N LYS A 3 -5.50 -16.44 66.05
CA LYS A 3 -6.50 -15.60 65.37
C LYS A 3 -5.98 -15.30 63.97
N ASP A 4 -6.52 -15.96 62.96
CA ASP A 4 -6.23 -15.69 61.55
C ASP A 4 -6.76 -14.30 61.16
N MET A 5 -5.85 -13.32 61.09
CA MET A 5 -6.14 -11.99 60.55
C MET A 5 -6.07 -12.05 59.04
N ARG A 6 -7.21 -12.35 58.41
CA ARG A 6 -7.40 -12.16 56.97
C ARG A 6 -7.34 -10.67 56.65
N HIS A 7 -6.20 -10.23 56.11
CA HIS A 7 -6.06 -8.90 55.53
C HIS A 7 -6.96 -8.80 54.29
N ILE A 8 -8.10 -8.13 54.43
CA ILE A 8 -8.96 -7.76 53.31
C ILE A 8 -8.15 -6.78 52.45
N ARG A 9 -7.64 -7.24 51.31
CA ARG A 9 -7.05 -6.35 50.31
C ARG A 9 -8.15 -5.43 49.82
N ARG A 10 -8.04 -4.13 50.11
CA ARG A 10 -8.93 -3.12 49.53
C ARG A 10 -8.72 -3.14 48.01
N GLN A 11 -9.73 -3.59 47.28
CA GLN A 11 -9.77 -3.43 45.84
C GLN A 11 -9.84 -1.92 45.57
N GLN A 12 -8.77 -1.37 45.00
CA GLN A 12 -8.73 0.03 44.56
C GLN A 12 -9.54 0.10 43.26
N GLY A 13 -10.75 0.65 43.35
CA GLY A 13 -11.65 0.80 42.22
C GLY A 13 -11.21 1.92 41.27
N PHE A 14 -11.59 1.75 40.01
CA PHE A 14 -11.39 2.72 38.93
C PHE A 14 -12.08 4.05 39.30
N THR A 15 -11.37 5.17 39.16
CA THR A 15 -11.92 6.49 39.49
C THR A 15 -12.55 7.13 38.26
N LEU A 16 -13.46 8.09 38.46
CA LEU A 16 -14.02 8.88 37.36
C LEU A 16 -12.92 9.64 36.60
N LEU A 17 -11.90 10.09 37.33
CA LEU A 17 -10.72 10.75 36.78
C LEU A 17 -9.96 9.84 35.82
N ASP A 18 -9.87 8.56 36.13
CA ASP A 18 -9.18 7.56 35.30
C ASP A 18 -9.91 7.36 33.96
N ILE A 19 -11.25 7.36 33.95
CA ILE A 19 -12.04 7.34 32.71
C ILE A 19 -11.83 8.62 31.90
N MET A 20 -11.83 9.80 32.56
CA MET A 20 -11.59 11.08 31.87
C MET A 20 -10.20 11.12 31.23
N LEU A 21 -9.18 10.66 31.93
CA LEU A 21 -7.81 10.62 31.43
C LEU A 21 -7.68 9.68 30.22
N VAL A 22 -8.27 8.48 30.30
CA VAL A 22 -8.30 7.52 29.20
C VAL A 22 -8.98 8.12 27.97
N LEU A 23 -10.12 8.80 28.13
CA LEU A 23 -10.83 9.45 27.03
C LEU A 23 -10.01 10.58 26.40
N ILE A 24 -9.33 11.40 27.20
CA ILE A 24 -8.47 12.48 26.70
C ILE A 24 -7.33 11.89 25.85
N ILE A 25 -6.64 10.88 26.37
CA ILE A 25 -5.56 10.20 25.65
C ILE A 25 -6.10 9.53 24.38
N PHE A 26 -7.26 8.88 24.46
CA PHE A 26 -7.90 8.23 23.31
C PHE A 26 -8.20 9.23 22.19
N VAL A 27 -8.77 10.39 22.51
CA VAL A 27 -9.07 11.44 21.51
C VAL A 27 -7.79 12.00 20.89
N LEU A 28 -6.75 12.22 21.70
CA LEU A 28 -5.44 12.66 21.21
C LEU A 28 -4.86 11.64 20.22
N LEU A 29 -4.85 10.36 20.58
CA LEU A 29 -4.35 9.29 19.73
C LEU A 29 -5.20 9.15 18.46
N ALA A 30 -6.53 9.17 18.57
CA ALA A 30 -7.43 9.07 17.43
C ALA A 30 -7.21 10.20 16.41
N THR A 31 -6.93 11.42 16.89
CA THR A 31 -6.66 12.58 16.04
C THR A 31 -5.32 12.45 15.30
N LEU A 32 -4.32 11.84 15.95
CA LEU A 32 -2.98 11.64 15.37
C LEU A 32 -2.87 10.37 14.52
N SER A 33 -3.77 9.40 14.69
CA SER A 33 -3.80 8.10 13.99
C SER A 33 -4.25 8.14 12.53
N LEU A 34 -4.30 9.33 11.92
CA LEU A 34 -4.50 9.52 10.48
C LEU A 34 -3.19 9.63 9.66
N PRO A 35 -2.00 9.13 10.05
CA PRO A 35 -0.80 9.44 9.29
C PRO A 35 -0.93 8.87 7.88
N SER A 36 -0.59 9.74 6.93
CA SER A 36 -0.88 9.68 5.50
C SER A 36 -0.51 8.35 4.85
N TYR A 37 -1.52 7.53 4.55
CA TYR A 37 -1.40 6.39 3.64
C TYR A 37 -1.14 6.81 2.17
N GLY A 38 -1.22 8.12 1.85
CA GLY A 38 -1.11 8.64 0.49
C GLY A 38 0.28 8.52 -0.12
N ASP A 39 1.33 8.70 0.68
CA ASP A 39 2.72 8.66 0.21
C ASP A 39 3.18 7.23 -0.11
N LEU A 40 2.72 6.26 0.67
CA LEU A 40 3.03 4.85 0.46
C LEU A 40 2.35 4.33 -0.81
N LEU A 41 1.10 4.74 -1.05
CA LEU A 41 0.36 4.36 -2.25
C LEU A 41 0.97 4.95 -3.53
N SER A 42 1.43 6.21 -3.46
CA SER A 42 2.08 6.89 -4.58
C SER A 42 3.41 6.24 -4.97
N ARG A 43 4.23 5.87 -3.98
CA ARG A 43 5.49 5.14 -4.20
C ARG A 43 5.25 3.74 -4.78
N ASN A 44 4.24 3.02 -4.27
CA ASN A 44 3.87 1.71 -4.82
C ASN A 44 3.41 1.78 -6.28
N ARG A 45 2.65 2.83 -6.65
CA ARG A 45 2.18 3.01 -8.03
C ARG A 45 3.33 3.22 -9.02
N LEU A 46 4.35 4.00 -8.65
CA LEU A 46 5.53 4.22 -9.50
C LEU A 46 6.34 2.94 -9.71
N ASN A 47 6.54 2.17 -8.63
CA ASN A 47 7.24 0.88 -8.72
C ASN A 47 6.46 -0.13 -9.57
N ALA A 48 5.14 -0.20 -9.40
CA ALA A 48 4.28 -1.08 -10.20
C ALA A 48 4.32 -0.72 -11.69
N ALA A 49 4.25 0.56 -12.03
CA ALA A 49 4.35 1.03 -13.42
C ALA A 49 5.72 0.67 -14.04
N THR A 50 6.80 0.80 -13.28
CA THR A 50 8.16 0.44 -13.74
C THR A 50 8.27 -1.06 -14.04
N VAL A 51 7.77 -1.91 -13.15
CA VAL A 51 7.75 -3.37 -13.35
C VAL A 51 6.92 -3.75 -14.57
N GLN A 52 5.75 -3.12 -14.75
CA GLN A 52 4.87 -3.36 -15.90
C GLN A 52 5.54 -2.97 -17.24
N VAL A 53 6.21 -1.83 -17.31
CA VAL A 53 6.95 -1.44 -18.52
C VAL A 53 8.08 -2.42 -18.81
N MET A 54 8.81 -2.87 -17.79
CA MET A 54 9.89 -3.85 -17.95
C MET A 54 9.38 -5.20 -18.47
N SER A 55 8.25 -5.71 -17.96
CA SER A 55 7.65 -6.95 -18.46
C SER A 55 7.23 -6.83 -19.92
N ASP A 56 6.69 -5.68 -20.31
CA ASP A 56 6.20 -5.46 -21.66
C ASP A 56 7.33 -5.30 -22.67
N LEU A 57 8.43 -4.65 -22.28
CA LEU A 57 9.65 -4.61 -23.08
C LEU A 57 10.26 -6.00 -23.25
N MET A 58 10.29 -6.83 -22.20
CA MET A 58 10.75 -8.21 -22.32
C MET A 58 9.86 -9.03 -23.25
N LEU A 59 8.54 -8.86 -23.17
CA LEU A 59 7.58 -9.53 -24.05
C LEU A 59 7.76 -9.07 -25.50
N ALA A 60 7.90 -7.76 -25.73
CA ALA A 60 8.17 -7.18 -27.05
C ALA A 60 9.48 -7.70 -27.64
N ARG A 61 10.55 -7.78 -26.83
CA ARG A 61 11.85 -8.35 -27.24
C ARG A 61 11.72 -9.82 -27.62
N LYS A 62 11.05 -10.64 -26.80
CA LYS A 62 10.80 -12.06 -27.10
C LYS A 62 10.02 -12.23 -28.41
N ARG A 63 9.01 -11.39 -28.65
CA ARG A 63 8.24 -11.38 -29.90
C ARG A 63 9.08 -10.95 -31.09
N ALA A 64 9.91 -9.91 -30.96
CA ALA A 64 10.78 -9.43 -32.03
C ALA A 64 11.82 -10.48 -32.45
N LEU A 65 12.43 -11.17 -31.47
CA LEU A 65 13.36 -12.26 -31.72
C LEU A 65 12.68 -13.48 -32.35
N SER A 66 11.48 -13.85 -31.86
CA SER A 66 10.75 -15.02 -32.37
C SER A 66 10.12 -14.79 -33.75
N GLN A 67 9.72 -13.57 -34.09
CA GLN A 67 9.06 -13.23 -35.36
C GLN A 67 10.02 -12.58 -36.37
N GLN A 68 11.29 -12.39 -36.01
CA GLN A 68 12.31 -11.71 -36.81
C GLN A 68 11.86 -10.33 -37.36
N HIS A 69 10.98 -9.67 -36.62
CA HIS A 69 10.32 -8.41 -37.00
C HIS A 69 10.60 -7.35 -35.93
N SER A 70 10.91 -6.13 -36.35
CA SER A 70 11.18 -5.02 -35.42
C SER A 70 9.90 -4.59 -34.71
N VAL A 71 9.87 -4.73 -33.37
CA VAL A 71 8.79 -4.25 -32.50
C VAL A 71 9.24 -2.95 -31.83
N ARG A 72 8.44 -1.89 -31.96
CA ARG A 72 8.73 -0.57 -31.38
C ARG A 72 7.75 -0.26 -30.25
N VAL A 73 8.24 0.17 -29.09
CA VAL A 73 7.39 0.68 -27.99
C VAL A 73 7.49 2.20 -27.98
N ILE A 74 6.36 2.88 -28.03
CA ILE A 74 6.22 4.34 -28.08
C ILE A 74 5.51 4.78 -26.81
N PHE A 75 6.16 5.61 -25.99
CA PHE A 75 5.59 6.17 -24.77
C PHE A 75 5.07 7.57 -25.07
N ASP A 76 3.77 7.73 -25.32
CA ASP A 76 3.18 9.05 -25.65
C ASP A 76 2.71 9.84 -24.42
N SER A 77 2.54 9.17 -23.27
CA SER A 77 2.07 9.76 -22.02
C SER A 77 2.73 9.09 -20.82
N PRO A 78 2.89 9.77 -19.67
CA PRO A 78 3.45 9.18 -18.44
C PRO A 78 2.72 7.91 -17.95
N GLN A 79 1.50 7.67 -18.42
CA GLN A 79 0.65 6.55 -18.02
C GLN A 79 0.28 5.61 -19.17
N SER A 80 0.77 5.83 -20.40
CA SER A 80 0.35 5.03 -21.55
C SER A 80 1.46 4.85 -22.58
N TYR A 81 1.65 3.62 -23.02
CA TYR A 81 2.55 3.27 -24.11
C TYR A 81 1.84 2.44 -25.18
N ARG A 82 2.27 2.61 -26.42
CA ARG A 82 1.76 1.93 -27.61
C ARG A 82 2.86 1.04 -28.18
N ILE A 83 2.55 -0.23 -28.42
CA ILE A 83 3.48 -1.17 -29.07
C ILE A 83 3.11 -1.25 -30.56
N TRP A 84 4.02 -0.82 -31.42
CA TRP A 84 3.91 -0.90 -32.87
C TRP A 84 4.63 -2.16 -33.38
N ASN A 85 3.85 -3.08 -33.96
CA ASN A 85 4.34 -4.20 -34.75
C ASN A 85 3.82 -4.01 -36.19
N GLY A 86 4.73 -3.96 -37.16
CA GLY A 86 4.48 -3.50 -38.53
C GLY A 86 3.56 -4.35 -39.42
N SER A 87 2.64 -5.17 -38.91
CA SER A 87 1.71 -5.91 -39.79
C SER A 87 0.25 -6.09 -39.34
N LEU A 88 -0.16 -5.88 -38.08
CA LEU A 88 -1.59 -6.00 -37.71
C LEU A 88 -2.00 -5.03 -36.61
N ARG A 89 -2.95 -4.15 -36.96
CA ARG A 89 -3.63 -3.19 -36.08
C ARG A 89 -4.50 -3.90 -35.02
N ARG A 90 -3.92 -4.61 -34.05
CA ARG A 90 -4.67 -5.08 -32.89
C ARG A 90 -4.42 -4.17 -31.70
N PHE A 91 -5.38 -3.27 -31.48
CA PHE A 91 -5.48 -2.40 -30.33
C PHE A 91 -5.74 -3.24 -29.08
N LEU A 92 -4.74 -3.41 -28.22
CA LEU A 92 -4.96 -3.78 -26.83
C LEU A 92 -4.57 -2.58 -25.97
N ARG A 93 -5.60 -1.87 -25.49
CA ARG A 93 -5.50 -1.00 -24.33
C ARG A 93 -5.44 -1.90 -23.10
N ILE A 94 -4.41 -1.74 -22.28
CA ILE A 94 -4.41 -2.14 -20.88
C ILE A 94 -4.30 -0.83 -20.09
#